data_AF-A0A7C3WMT4-F1
#
_entry.id   AF-A0A7C3WMT4-F1
#
_cell.length_a   1.000
_cell.length_b   1.000
_cell.length_c   1.000
_cell.angle_alpha   90.00
_cell.angle_beta   90.00
_cell.angle_gamma   90.00
#
_symmetry.space_group_name_H-M   'P 1'
#
loop_
_entity.id
_entity.type
_entity.pdbx_description
1 polymer ?
#
loop_
_entity_poly.entity_id
_entity_poly.type
_entity_poly.pdbx_seq_one_letter_code
_entity_poly.pdbx_strand_id
1 'polypeptide(L)'
;MPYFECIDCGKIFWREDDERWKVRCYACWIQKKEAELAEQAWEGSELRRLQAEVKRLYQIQTQHQAIIDGLKYHLSYLIFVAHPDRNNGDPRANEATRWLLEVRKILGSNK
;
A
#
# COMPACT_ATOMS: atom_id res chain seq x y z
N MET A 1 28.05 7.26 -49.52
CA MET A 1 27.26 7.81 -48.39
C MET A 1 26.34 6.71 -47.91
N PRO A 2 26.61 6.13 -46.73
CA PRO A 2 25.87 4.96 -46.29
C PRO A 2 24.53 5.44 -45.68
N TYR A 3 23.48 5.20 -46.45
CA TYR A 3 22.09 5.49 -46.09
C TYR A 3 21.47 4.21 -45.56
N PHE A 4 20.84 4.28 -44.38
CA PHE A 4 20.25 3.12 -43.70
C PHE A 4 18.78 3.36 -43.37
N GLU A 5 17.99 2.30 -43.33
CA GLU A 5 16.58 2.36 -42.96
C GLU A 5 16.41 2.25 -41.43
N CYS A 6 15.58 3.13 -40.86
CA CYS A 6 15.20 3.06 -39.46
C CYS A 6 14.36 1.81 -39.18
N ILE A 7 14.72 1.04 -38.17
CA ILE A 7 14.00 -0.19 -37.81
C ILE A 7 12.55 0.04 -37.32
N ASP A 8 12.21 1.25 -36.88
CA ASP A 8 10.87 1.54 -36.35
C ASP A 8 9.94 2.16 -37.41
N CYS A 9 10.47 3.00 -38.32
CA CYS A 9 9.63 3.76 -39.28
C CYS A 9 10.01 3.60 -40.75
N GLY A 10 11.07 2.86 -41.07
CA GLY A 10 11.56 2.64 -42.44
C GLY A 10 12.20 3.85 -43.12
N LYS A 11 12.19 5.04 -42.49
CA LYS A 11 12.83 6.23 -43.07
C LYS A 11 14.33 6.03 -43.20
N ILE A 12 14.87 6.49 -44.33
CA ILE A 12 16.30 6.51 -44.59
C ILE A 12 16.97 7.62 -43.75
N PHE A 13 18.05 7.29 -43.07
CA PHE A 13 18.89 8.24 -42.33
C PHE A 13 20.37 7.96 -42.54
N TRP A 14 21.19 8.97 -42.27
CA TRP A 14 22.65 8.89 -42.39
C TRP A 14 23.28 8.49 -41.05
N ARG A 15 24.31 7.65 -41.10
CA ARG A 15 25.23 7.33 -39.99
C ARG A 15 26.59 6.96 -40.57
N GLU A 16 27.66 7.05 -39.79
CA GLU A 16 28.99 6.59 -40.21
C GLU A 16 29.08 5.04 -40.20
N ASP A 17 30.07 4.47 -40.90
CA ASP A 17 30.24 3.01 -41.04
C ASP A 17 30.60 2.31 -39.71
N ASP A 18 31.21 3.04 -38.78
CA ASP A 18 31.54 2.60 -37.42
C ASP A 18 30.38 2.79 -36.43
N GLU A 19 29.38 3.59 -36.76
CA GLU A 19 28.18 3.84 -35.94
C GLU A 19 27.13 2.72 -36.07
N ARG A 20 27.57 1.46 -36.06
CA ARG A 20 26.69 0.28 -36.22
C ARG A 20 25.58 0.19 -35.17
N TRP A 21 25.77 0.84 -34.01
CA TRP A 21 24.80 0.95 -32.92
C TRP A 21 23.59 1.86 -33.25
N LYS A 22 23.70 2.78 -34.21
CA LYS A 22 22.58 3.64 -34.65
C LYS A 22 21.65 2.86 -35.57
N VAL A 23 20.63 2.22 -35.02
CA VAL A 23 19.63 1.46 -35.80
C VAL A 23 18.31 2.23 -36.02
N ARG A 24 18.20 3.44 -35.46
CA ARG A 24 17.01 4.30 -35.53
C ARG A 24 17.37 5.67 -36.08
N CYS A 25 16.45 6.28 -36.81
CA CYS A 25 16.55 7.70 -37.13
C CYS A 25 16.39 8.55 -35.85
N TYR A 26 16.89 9.78 -35.89
CA TYR A 26 16.90 10.68 -34.73
C TYR A 26 15.51 10.90 -34.13
N ALA A 27 14.47 11.07 -34.96
CA ALA A 27 13.09 11.25 -34.49
C ALA A 27 12.55 10.04 -33.71
N CYS A 28 12.75 8.82 -34.22
CA CYS A 28 12.33 7.59 -33.53
C CYS A 28 13.14 7.36 -32.25
N TRP A 29 14.44 7.71 -32.25
CA TRP A 29 15.25 7.63 -31.04
C TRP A 29 14.78 8.60 -29.95
N ILE A 30 14.48 9.87 -30.30
CA ILE A 30 13.91 10.85 -29.36
C ILE A 30 12.60 10.32 -28.80
N GLN A 31 11.66 9.91 -29.66
CA GLN A 31 10.35 9.47 -29.21
C GLN A 31 10.45 8.29 -28.23
N LYS A 32 11.35 7.33 -28.53
CA LYS A 32 11.63 6.22 -27.62
C LYS A 32 12.20 6.72 -26.28
N LYS A 33 13.12 7.68 -26.31
CA LYS A 33 13.73 8.24 -25.10
C LYS A 33 12.72 9.01 -24.25
N GLU A 34 11.83 9.77 -24.88
CA GLU A 34 10.75 10.47 -24.18
C GLU A 34 9.77 9.49 -23.54
N ALA A 35 9.42 8.40 -24.24
CA ALA A 35 8.57 7.35 -23.68
C ALA A 35 9.24 6.65 -22.48
N GLU A 36 10.52 6.29 -22.58
CA GLU A 36 11.29 5.71 -21.47
C GLU A 36 11.33 6.66 -20.25
N LEU A 37 11.52 7.97 -20.47
CA LEU A 37 11.52 8.97 -19.40
C LEU A 37 10.14 9.15 -18.79
N ALA A 38 9.08 9.14 -19.60
CA ALA A 38 7.70 9.25 -19.12
C ALA A 38 7.31 8.03 -18.28
N GLU A 39 7.69 6.82 -18.71
CA GLU A 39 7.49 5.59 -17.97
C GLU A 39 8.22 5.62 -16.62
N GLN A 40 9.51 5.98 -16.60
CA GLN A 40 10.27 6.13 -15.36
C GLN A 40 9.68 7.18 -14.41
N ALA A 41 9.21 8.30 -14.97
CA ALA A 41 8.56 9.35 -14.18
C ALA A 41 7.25 8.85 -13.56
N TRP A 42 6.46 8.10 -14.34
CA TRP A 42 5.22 7.49 -13.88
C TRP A 42 5.49 6.44 -12.78
N GLU A 43 6.40 5.50 -13.00
CA GLU A 43 6.81 4.49 -12.02
C GLU A 43 7.29 5.14 -10.72
N GLY A 44 8.13 6.17 -10.82
CA GLY A 44 8.59 6.93 -9.65
C GLY A 44 7.46 7.64 -8.91
N SER A 45 6.45 8.16 -9.63
CA SER A 45 5.28 8.79 -9.02
C SER A 45 4.40 7.76 -8.30
N GLU A 46 4.22 6.59 -8.90
CA GLU A 46 3.39 5.52 -8.37
C GLU A 46 4.04 4.87 -7.13
N LEU A 47 5.36 4.67 -7.17
CA LEU A 47 6.13 4.19 -6.02
C LEU A 47 5.99 5.15 -4.83
N ARG A 48 6.12 6.47 -5.05
CA ARG A 48 5.92 7.47 -4.00
C ARG A 48 4.51 7.44 -3.43
N ARG A 49 3.49 7.30 -4.28
CA ARG A 49 2.09 7.18 -3.87
C ARG A 49 1.87 5.95 -2.99
N LEU A 50 2.36 4.79 -3.43
CA LEU A 50 2.25 3.54 -2.69
C LEU A 50 3.00 3.58 -1.36
N GLN A 51 4.20 4.17 -1.32
CA GLN A 51 4.96 4.36 -0.08
C GLN A 51 4.23 5.25 0.92
N ALA A 52 3.60 6.34 0.45
CA ALA A 52 2.80 7.21 1.30
C ALA A 52 1.58 6.47 1.87
N GLU A 53 0.91 5.66 1.06
CA GLU A 53 -0.25 4.88 1.49
C GLU A 53 0.12 3.79 2.49
N VAL A 54 1.21 3.05 2.24
CA VAL A 54 1.74 2.06 3.19
C VAL A 54 2.06 2.72 4.52
N LYS A 55 2.73 3.87 4.51
CA LYS A 55 3.03 4.63 5.73
C LYS A 55 1.76 5.03 6.49
N ARG A 56 0.73 5.51 5.78
CA ARG A 56 -0.57 5.89 6.37
C ARG A 56 -1.25 4.67 7.02
N LEU A 57 -1.29 3.54 6.33
CA LEU A 57 -1.90 2.31 6.83
C LEU A 57 -1.16 1.78 8.06
N TYR A 58 0.18 1.80 8.07
CA TYR A 58 0.96 1.42 9.24
C TYR A 58 0.66 2.31 10.46
N GLN A 59 0.50 3.62 10.27
CA GLN A 59 0.14 4.53 11.35
C GLN A 59 -1.24 4.19 11.93
N ILE A 60 -2.24 3.97 11.08
CA ILE A 60 -3.59 3.58 11.50
C ILE A 60 -3.55 2.23 12.24
N GLN A 61 -2.82 1.25 11.69
CA GLN A 61 -2.66 -0.06 12.31
C GLN A 61 -2.03 0.06 13.70
N THR A 62 -0.98 0.89 13.84
CA THR A 62 -0.31 1.11 15.13
C THR A 62 -1.25 1.74 16.16
N GLN A 63 -2.05 2.72 15.75
CA GLN A 63 -3.06 3.34 16.62
C GLN A 63 -4.12 2.33 17.07
N HIS A 64 -4.64 1.53 16.13
CA HIS A 64 -5.61 0.48 16.44
C HIS A 64 -5.00 -0.58 17.37
N GLN A 65 -3.74 -0.95 17.16
CA GLN A 65 -3.05 -1.92 17.99
C GLN A 65 -2.93 -1.43 19.43
N ALA A 66 -2.57 -0.16 19.65
CA ALA A 66 -2.51 0.43 20.98
C ALA A 66 -3.87 0.41 21.70
N ILE A 67 -4.96 0.68 20.98
CA ILE A 67 -6.33 0.58 21.53
C ILE A 67 -6.66 -0.87 21.90
N ILE A 68 -6.36 -1.81 21.02
CA ILE A 68 -6.60 -3.24 21.24
C ILE A 68 -5.83 -3.73 22.46
N ASP A 69 -4.56 -3.34 22.61
CA ASP A 69 -3.72 -3.76 23.73
C ASP A 69 -4.20 -3.14 25.05
N GLY A 70 -4.60 -1.88 25.05
CA GLY A 70 -5.24 -1.24 26.20
C GLY A 70 -6.55 -1.93 26.60
N LEU A 71 -7.38 -2.29 25.62
CA LEU A 71 -8.61 -3.03 25.86
C LEU A 71 -8.31 -4.42 26.43
N LYS A 72 -7.36 -5.16 25.86
CA LYS A 72 -6.90 -6.47 26.38
C LYS A 72 -6.45 -6.37 27.83
N TYR A 73 -5.67 -5.34 28.15
CA TYR A 73 -5.17 -5.11 29.50
C TYR A 73 -6.30 -4.88 30.51
N HIS A 74 -7.31 -4.08 30.16
CA HIS A 74 -8.43 -3.74 31.06
C HIS A 74 -9.61 -4.71 31.01
N LEU A 75 -9.64 -5.66 30.06
CA LEU A 75 -10.84 -6.44 29.75
C LEU A 75 -11.41 -7.21 30.95
N SER A 76 -10.56 -7.87 31.72
CA SER A 76 -11.00 -8.63 32.90
C SER A 76 -11.64 -7.73 33.96
N TYR A 77 -11.11 -6.51 34.14
CA TYR A 77 -11.67 -5.53 35.06
C TYR A 77 -13.01 -4.98 34.56
N LEU A 78 -13.10 -4.67 33.26
CA LEU A 78 -14.34 -4.20 32.63
C LEU A 78 -15.47 -5.22 32.77
N ILE A 79 -15.19 -6.51 32.54
CA ILE A 79 -16.16 -7.61 32.74
C ILE A 79 -16.61 -7.65 34.20
N PHE A 80 -15.68 -7.54 35.14
CA PHE A 80 -16.00 -7.57 36.56
C PHE A 80 -16.92 -6.42 36.98
N VAL A 81 -16.62 -5.18 36.59
CA VAL A 81 -17.45 -4.01 36.97
C VAL A 81 -18.81 -3.99 36.28
N ALA A 82 -18.89 -4.50 35.04
CA ALA A 82 -20.13 -4.58 34.29
C ALA A 82 -21.03 -5.76 34.69
N HIS A 83 -20.58 -6.65 35.59
CA HIS A 83 -21.34 -7.85 35.93
C HIS A 83 -22.72 -7.50 36.52
N PRO A 84 -23.82 -8.17 36.10
CA PRO A 84 -25.17 -7.87 36.56
C PRO A 84 -25.32 -7.93 38.09
N ASP A 85 -24.67 -8.88 38.76
CA ASP A 85 -24.71 -8.99 40.23
C ASP A 85 -24.23 -7.74 40.96
N ARG A 86 -23.28 -7.00 40.38
CA ARG A 86 -22.78 -5.74 40.96
C ARG A 86 -23.65 -4.54 40.63
N ASN A 87 -24.54 -4.70 39.64
CA ASN A 87 -25.41 -3.65 39.12
C ASN A 87 -26.90 -3.99 39.39
N ASN A 88 -27.18 -4.73 40.46
CA ASN A 88 -28.55 -5.10 40.90
C ASN A 88 -29.40 -5.76 39.80
N GLY A 89 -28.77 -6.55 38.92
CA GLY A 89 -29.46 -7.21 37.82
C GLY A 89 -29.90 -6.29 36.68
N ASP A 90 -29.33 -5.08 36.55
CA ASP A 90 -29.64 -4.16 35.44
C ASP A 90 -29.49 -4.89 34.08
N PRO A 91 -30.53 -4.94 33.24
CA PRO A 91 -30.46 -5.59 31.93
C PRO A 91 -29.32 -5.07 31.03
N ARG A 92 -28.94 -3.79 31.17
CA ARG A 92 -27.84 -3.17 30.41
C ARG A 92 -26.48 -3.71 30.85
N ALA A 93 -26.31 -4.01 32.14
CA ALA A 93 -25.10 -4.62 32.68
C ALA A 93 -24.91 -6.06 32.16
N ASN A 94 -26.01 -6.80 32.05
CA ASN A 94 -26.03 -8.13 31.43
C ASN A 94 -25.67 -8.07 29.93
N GLU A 95 -26.19 -7.11 29.18
CA GLU A 95 -25.81 -6.87 27.78
C GLU A 95 -24.32 -6.53 27.64
N ALA A 96 -23.83 -5.56 28.43
CA ALA A 96 -22.43 -5.16 28.41
C ALA A 96 -21.48 -6.31 28.75
N THR A 97 -21.81 -7.12 29.76
CA THR A 97 -21.01 -8.29 30.14
C THR A 97 -20.97 -9.33 29.02
N ARG A 98 -22.10 -9.62 28.36
CA ARG A 98 -22.14 -10.54 27.22
C ARG A 98 -21.26 -10.06 26.07
N TRP A 99 -21.37 -8.78 25.71
CA TRP A 99 -20.52 -8.19 24.66
C TRP A 99 -19.02 -8.26 25.01
N LEU A 100 -18.64 -7.92 26.25
CA LEU A 100 -17.24 -7.99 26.69
C LEU A 100 -16.68 -9.42 26.68
N LEU A 101 -17.51 -10.42 26.96
CA LEU A 101 -17.13 -11.84 26.86
C LEU A 101 -16.91 -12.28 25.41
N GLU A 102 -17.68 -11.76 24.45
CA GLU A 102 -17.44 -11.97 23.02
C GLU A 102 -16.13 -11.32 22.56
N VAL A 103 -15.91 -10.07 22.97
CA VAL A 103 -14.64 -9.35 22.75
C VAL A 103 -13.47 -10.17 23.29
N ARG A 104 -13.60 -10.78 24.48
CA ARG A 104 -12.56 -11.66 25.05
C ARG A 104 -12.24 -12.87 24.17
N LYS A 105 -13.25 -13.47 23.52
CA LYS A 105 -13.04 -14.57 22.57
C LYS A 105 -12.27 -14.08 21.35
N ILE A 106 -12.73 -12.98 20.74
CA ILE A 106 -12.11 -12.39 19.55
C ILE A 106 -10.63 -12.06 19.81
N LEU A 107 -10.34 -11.45 20.95
CA LEU A 107 -8.98 -11.02 21.31
C LEU A 107 -8.08 -12.18 21.79
N GLY A 108 -8.67 -13.28 22.25
CA GLY A 108 -7.98 -14.47 22.76
C GLY A 108 -7.76 -15.60 21.75
N SER A 109 -8.50 -15.60 20.63
CA SER A 109 -8.42 -16.64 19.57
C SER A 109 -7.26 -16.48 18.59
N ASN A 110 -6.42 -15.44 18.72
CA ASN A 110 -5.21 -15.25 17.91
C ASN A 110 -3.94 -15.84 18.59
N LYS A 111 -4.03 -17.07 19.10
CA LYS A 111 -2.86 -17.85 19.54
C LYS A 111 -2.44 -18.84 18.48
#